data_AF-A0A136JS12-F1
#
_entry.id   AF-A0A136JS12-F1
#
_cell.length_a   1.000
_cell.length_b   1.000
_cell.length_c   1.000
_cell.angle_alpha   90.00
_cell.angle_beta   90.00
_cell.angle_gamma   90.00
#
_symmetry.space_group_name_H-M   'P 1'
#
loop_
_entity.id
_entity.type
_entity.pdbx_description
1 polymer ?
#
loop_
_entity_poly.entity_id
_entity_poly.type
_entity_poly.pdbx_seq_one_letter_code
_entity_poly.pdbx_strand_id
1 'polypeptide(L)'
;MITISIVEKHKGSKSADTNAERDSSITNSLSGSGVGYIGLPGIRLGGEARRGLGIDASATNKFGGKGATSREDTLTGTISAIVTEVLPNGDLRIEGRREVTVNSERQIMTIGGIVRRVDVNTKNTVQSSAIADAKIEYSGLGVVDDVQRPGWLVRVLDWIYPF
;
A
#
# COMPACT_ATOMS: atom_id res chain seq x y z
N MET A 1 9.05 -0.97 38.88
CA MET A 1 8.64 -0.28 37.64
C MET A 1 9.89 -0.02 36.81
N ILE A 2 9.81 -0.25 35.50
CA ILE A 2 10.91 -0.04 34.54
C ILE A 2 10.43 0.98 33.52
N THR A 3 11.30 1.91 33.15
CA THR A 3 11.01 2.91 32.11
C THR A 3 11.60 2.42 30.79
N ILE A 4 10.80 2.41 29.74
CA ILE A 4 11.27 2.03 28.41
C ILE A 4 11.35 3.27 27.53
N SER A 5 12.54 3.47 26.97
CA SER A 5 12.79 4.47 25.94
C SER A 5 12.58 3.82 24.57
N ILE A 6 11.52 4.23 23.88
CA ILE A 6 11.18 3.76 22.54
C ILE A 6 11.95 4.62 21.54
N VAL A 7 12.81 3.97 20.75
CA VAL A 7 13.47 4.57 19.60
C VAL A 7 13.36 3.59 18.45
N GLU A 8 12.31 3.72 17.64
CA GLU A 8 12.05 2.85 16.51
C GLU A 8 12.18 3.63 15.20
N LYS A 9 12.93 3.06 14.26
CA LYS A 9 13.12 3.62 12.92
C LYS A 9 12.73 2.56 11.90
N HIS A 10 11.60 2.77 11.23
CA HIS A 10 11.15 1.91 10.15
C HIS A 10 11.44 2.57 8.81
N LYS A 11 12.34 1.97 8.04
CA LYS A 11 12.61 2.36 6.65
C LYS A 11 12.16 1.23 5.74
N GLY A 12 11.04 1.43 5.06
CA GLY A 12 10.49 0.48 4.09
C GLY A 12 10.47 1.10 2.69
N SER A 13 11.19 0.50 1.75
CA SER A 13 11.04 0.81 0.33
C SER A 13 10.24 -0.30 -0.35
N LYS A 14 9.22 0.08 -1.13
CA LYS A 14 8.46 -0.83 -1.98
C LYS A 14 8.46 -0.26 -3.39
N SER A 15 9.20 -0.92 -4.28
CA SER A 15 9.20 -0.67 -5.72
C SER A 15 8.19 -1.60 -6.38
N ALA A 16 7.27 -1.04 -7.15
CA ALA A 16 6.31 -1.75 -7.97
C ALA A 16 6.49 -1.29 -9.42
N ASP A 17 7.08 -2.15 -10.24
CA ASP A 17 7.16 -1.96 -11.69
C ASP A 17 5.95 -2.65 -12.33
N THR A 18 5.05 -1.87 -12.91
CA THR A 18 3.87 -2.38 -13.63
C THR A 18 4.07 -2.11 -15.12
N ASN A 19 4.28 -3.17 -15.89
CA ASN A 19 4.28 -3.11 -17.35
C ASN A 19 3.00 -3.79 -17.84
N ALA A 20 2.08 -3.00 -18.38
CA ALA A 20 0.90 -3.49 -19.08
C ALA A 20 1.02 -3.09 -20.55
N GLU A 21 1.39 -4.06 -21.39
CA GLU A 21 1.42 -3.88 -22.84
C GLU A 21 0.11 -4.42 -23.41
N ARG A 22 -0.66 -3.54 -24.05
CA ARG A 22 -1.90 -3.90 -24.74
C ARG A 22 -1.75 -3.66 -26.23
N ASP A 23 -1.62 -4.75 -26.97
CA ASP A 23 -1.65 -4.77 -28.43
C ASP A 23 -3.09 -5.04 -28.91
N SER A 24 -3.83 -3.98 -29.25
CA SER A 24 -5.13 -4.09 -29.91
C SER A 24 -4.93 -3.91 -31.42
N SER A 25 -4.94 -5.01 -32.19
CA SER A 25 -5.01 -4.98 -33.65
C SER A 25 -6.45 -5.23 -34.11
N ILE A 26 -7.11 -4.19 -34.63
CA ILE A 26 -8.41 -4.34 -35.30
C ILE A 26 -8.15 -4.55 -36.79
N THR A 27 -8.01 -5.81 -37.22
CA THR A 27 -7.93 -6.15 -38.65
C THR A 27 -9.34 -6.39 -39.18
N ASN A 28 -9.99 -5.34 -39.68
CA ASN A 28 -11.25 -5.51 -40.41
C ASN A 28 -10.94 -5.89 -41.87
N SER A 29 -10.49 -7.13 -42.09
CA SER A 29 -10.26 -7.66 -43.43
C SER A 29 -11.60 -7.92 -44.11
N LEU A 30 -12.15 -6.92 -44.81
CA LEU A 30 -13.22 -7.10 -45.77
C LEU A 30 -12.68 -7.80 -47.04
N SER A 31 -12.15 -9.00 -46.87
CA SER A 31 -11.67 -9.88 -47.96
C SER A 31 -12.60 -11.10 -48.03
N GLY A 32 -13.79 -10.89 -48.59
CA GLY A 32 -14.76 -11.95 -48.79
C GLY A 32 -15.89 -11.45 -49.65
N SER A 33 -16.04 -12.07 -50.82
CA SER A 33 -17.06 -11.79 -51.83
C SER A 33 -18.46 -11.63 -51.25
N GLY A 34 -19.14 -10.52 -51.58
CA GLY A 34 -20.58 -10.34 -51.37
C GLY A 34 -20.99 -9.25 -50.38
N VAL A 35 -21.41 -8.10 -50.94
CA VAL A 35 -22.28 -7.07 -50.32
C VAL A 35 -21.73 -6.38 -49.06
N GLY A 36 -21.22 -5.16 -49.23
CA GLY A 36 -20.74 -4.31 -48.15
C GLY A 36 -21.84 -3.93 -47.15
N TYR A 37 -21.66 -4.35 -45.91
CA TYR A 37 -22.32 -3.80 -44.73
C TYR A 37 -21.25 -3.21 -43.81
N ILE A 38 -20.95 -1.93 -44.01
CA ILE A 38 -20.64 -1.07 -42.85
C ILE A 38 -21.96 -1.03 -42.08
N GLY A 39 -21.96 -1.32 -40.78
CA GLY A 39 -23.11 -1.70 -39.95
C GLY A 39 -24.26 -0.68 -39.79
N LEU A 40 -24.77 -0.15 -40.90
CA LEU A 40 -25.99 0.62 -41.02
C LEU A 40 -26.84 -0.03 -42.13
N PRO A 41 -28.00 -0.62 -41.80
CA PRO A 41 -28.87 -1.19 -42.82
C PRO A 41 -29.43 -0.06 -43.70
N GLY A 42 -28.97 0.02 -44.96
CA GLY A 42 -29.60 0.89 -45.98
C GLY A 42 -28.67 1.76 -46.84
N ILE A 43 -27.38 1.91 -46.51
CA ILE A 43 -26.47 2.77 -47.28
C ILE A 43 -25.64 1.95 -48.27
N ARG A 44 -25.95 2.06 -49.57
CA ARG A 44 -25.17 1.43 -50.66
C ARG A 44 -24.06 2.38 -51.13
N LEU A 45 -22.83 2.18 -50.66
CA LEU A 45 -21.65 2.89 -51.16
C LEU A 45 -21.16 2.26 -52.48
N GLY A 46 -21.13 3.07 -53.55
CA GLY A 46 -20.70 2.68 -54.90
C GLY A 46 -19.24 2.22 -54.96
N GLY A 47 -18.92 1.37 -55.94
CA GLY A 47 -17.67 0.59 -56.03
C GLY A 47 -16.36 1.39 -56.03
N GLU A 48 -16.38 2.67 -56.34
CA GLU A 48 -15.19 3.56 -56.33
C GLU A 48 -14.81 4.03 -54.92
N ALA A 49 -15.77 4.13 -53.99
CA ALA A 49 -15.53 4.56 -52.61
C ALA A 49 -14.93 3.45 -51.73
N ARG A 50 -14.89 2.20 -52.22
CA ARG A 50 -14.37 1.03 -51.48
C ARG A 50 -12.85 0.95 -51.44
N ARG A 51 -12.14 1.63 -52.36
CA ARG A 51 -10.67 1.52 -52.50
C ARG A 51 -9.89 2.47 -51.58
N GLY A 52 -10.55 3.49 -51.02
CA GLY A 52 -9.92 4.50 -50.16
C GLY A 52 -10.27 4.42 -48.67
N LEU A 53 -11.15 3.50 -48.26
CA LEU A 53 -11.60 3.35 -46.86
C LEU A 53 -10.86 2.22 -46.12
N GLY A 54 -9.57 2.05 -46.40
CA GLY A 54 -8.67 1.27 -45.55
C GLY A 54 -8.32 2.10 -44.32
N ILE A 55 -9.13 2.04 -43.26
CA ILE A 55 -8.75 2.56 -41.95
C ILE A 55 -7.98 1.43 -41.25
N ASP A 56 -6.68 1.35 -41.51
CA ASP A 56 -5.75 0.58 -40.70
C ASP A 56 -5.43 1.40 -39.43
N ALA A 57 -6.25 1.23 -38.39
CA ALA A 57 -6.02 1.84 -37.08
C ALA A 57 -5.35 0.82 -36.16
N SER A 58 -4.01 0.88 -36.06
CA SER A 58 -3.25 0.15 -35.05
C SER A 58 -3.06 1.04 -33.82
N ALA A 59 -3.63 0.64 -32.68
CA ALA A 59 -3.45 1.33 -31.40
C ALA A 59 -2.63 0.45 -30.45
N THR A 60 -1.36 0.80 -30.27
CA THR A 60 -0.48 0.14 -29.30
C THR A 60 -0.45 0.96 -28.02
N ASN A 61 -1.18 0.51 -26.99
CA ASN A 61 -1.21 1.18 -25.69
C ASN A 61 -0.17 0.52 -24.77
N LYS A 62 0.98 1.17 -24.58
CA LYS A 62 2.00 0.76 -23.60
C LYS A 62 1.81 1.55 -22.32
N PHE A 63 1.32 0.87 -21.28
CA PHE A 63 1.24 1.42 -19.92
C PHE A 63 2.45 0.94 -19.12
N GLY A 64 3.43 1.82 -18.94
CA GLY A 64 4.54 1.63 -18.02
C GLY A 64 4.34 2.49 -16.76
N GLY A 65 4.18 1.86 -15.61
CA GLY A 65 4.04 2.53 -14.32
C GLY A 65 5.13 2.05 -13.37
N LYS A 66 6.13 2.89 -13.12
CA LYS A 66 7.11 2.67 -12.04
C LYS A 66 6.63 3.39 -10.80
N GLY A 67 6.18 2.63 -9.79
CA GLY A 67 5.77 3.15 -8.49
C GLY A 67 6.83 2.82 -7.45
N ALA A 68 7.69 3.78 -7.09
CA ALA A 68 8.55 3.66 -5.92
C ALA A 68 7.87 4.34 -4.73
N THR A 69 7.48 3.60 -3.71
CA THR A 69 7.06 4.16 -2.42
C THR A 69 8.16 3.94 -1.40
N SER A 70 8.66 5.03 -0.83
CA SER A 70 9.60 5.01 0.30
C SER A 70 8.85 5.53 1.51
N ARG A 71 8.74 4.70 2.54
CA ARG A 71 8.14 5.07 3.85
C ARG A 71 9.25 5.09 4.89
N GLU A 72 9.45 6.25 5.50
CA GLU A 72 10.36 6.45 6.62
C GLU A 72 9.54 6.90 7.82
N ASP A 73 9.28 5.98 8.75
CA ASP A 73 8.54 6.23 9.97
C ASP A 73 9.50 6.22 11.16
N THR A 74 9.48 7.29 11.95
CA THR A 74 10.27 7.39 13.19
C THR A 74 9.34 7.50 14.37
N LEU A 75 9.41 6.55 15.30
CA LEU A 75 8.65 6.55 16.54
C LEU A 75 9.61 6.74 17.72
N THR A 76 9.43 7.85 18.44
CA THR A 76 10.17 8.13 19.68
C THR A 76 9.20 8.37 20.81
N GLY A 77 9.49 7.80 21.98
CA GLY A 77 8.60 7.94 23.12
C GLY A 77 9.16 7.31 24.39
N THR A 78 8.48 7.54 25.51
CA THR A 78 8.84 6.92 26.79
C THR A 78 7.58 6.37 27.44
N ILE A 79 7.64 5.09 27.80
CA ILE A 79 6.54 4.36 28.43
C ILE A 79 7.03 3.69 29.70
N SER A 80 6.21 3.67 30.74
CA SER A 80 6.49 2.92 31.96
C SER A 80 5.87 1.53 31.85
N ALA A 81 6.63 0.51 32.20
CA ALA A 81 6.17 -0.87 32.28
C ALA A 81 6.36 -1.45 33.68
N ILE A 82 5.52 -2.44 33.95
CA ILE A 82 5.60 -3.29 35.12
C ILE A 82 6.20 -4.64 34.73
N VAL A 83 6.88 -5.28 35.68
CA VAL A 83 7.35 -6.65 35.51
C VAL A 83 6.20 -7.54 35.94
N THR A 84 5.68 -8.35 35.01
CA THR A 84 4.57 -9.28 35.27
C THR A 84 5.06 -10.62 35.79
N GLU A 85 6.23 -11.06 35.33
CA GLU A 85 6.82 -12.35 35.70
C GLU A 85 8.35 -12.30 35.63
N VAL A 86 9.00 -13.11 36.47
CA VAL A 86 10.43 -13.40 36.35
C VAL A 86 10.60 -14.82 35.83
N LEU A 87 11.24 -14.95 34.67
CA LEU A 87 11.47 -16.22 33.99
C LEU A 87 12.51 -17.07 34.76
N PRO A 88 12.53 -18.40 34.56
CA PRO A 88 13.48 -19.29 35.25
C PRO A 88 14.95 -18.98 35.00
N ASN A 89 15.27 -18.32 33.88
CA ASN A 89 16.61 -17.87 33.53
C ASN A 89 16.98 -16.51 34.14
N GLY A 90 16.08 -15.86 34.88
CA GLY A 90 16.27 -14.54 35.48
C GLY A 90 15.89 -13.36 34.59
N ASP A 91 15.34 -13.61 33.39
CA ASP A 91 14.80 -12.56 32.54
C ASP A 91 13.45 -12.07 33.06
N LEU A 92 13.08 -10.86 32.68
CA LEU A 92 11.90 -10.16 33.17
C LEU A 92 10.87 -10.07 32.05
N ARG A 93 9.68 -10.63 32.26
CA ARG A 93 8.54 -10.34 31.38
C ARG A 93 7.95 -9.00 31.79
N ILE A 94 7.82 -8.11 30.82
CA ILE A 94 7.34 -6.75 31.05
C ILE A 94 6.07 -6.49 30.25
N GLU A 95 5.16 -5.75 30.87
CA GLU A 95 3.98 -5.20 30.21
C GLU A 95 3.76 -3.77 30.68
N GLY A 96 3.43 -2.88 29.75
CA GLY A 96 3.16 -1.48 30.04
C GLY A 96 2.05 -0.97 29.13
N ARG A 97 1.14 -0.18 29.70
CA ARG A 97 0.11 0.52 28.95
C ARG A 97 0.11 1.99 29.37
N ARG A 98 0.12 2.88 28.39
CA ARG A 98 0.01 4.32 28.58
C ARG A 98 -1.10 4.84 27.69
N GLU A 99 -2.06 5.51 28.31
CA GLU A 99 -3.14 6.20 27.62
C GLU A 99 -2.87 7.70 27.72
N VAL A 100 -2.83 8.39 26.58
CA VAL A 100 -2.64 9.83 26.51
C VAL A 100 -3.76 10.39 25.65
N THR A 101 -4.47 11.39 26.15
CA THR A 101 -5.43 12.14 25.35
C THR A 101 -4.77 13.42 24.88
N VAL A 102 -4.64 13.61 23.58
CA VAL A 102 -4.05 14.81 22.95
C VAL A 102 -5.11 15.39 22.01
N ASN A 103 -5.49 16.65 22.21
CA ASN A 103 -6.48 17.34 21.34
C ASN A 103 -7.80 16.56 21.13
N SER A 104 -8.36 16.00 22.20
CA SER A 104 -9.57 15.14 22.16
C SER A 104 -9.41 13.82 21.40
N GLU A 105 -8.20 13.47 20.97
CA GLU A 105 -7.87 12.16 20.43
C GLU A 105 -7.24 11.30 21.52
N ARG A 106 -7.79 10.09 21.71
CA ARG A 106 -7.25 9.10 22.64
C ARG A 106 -6.17 8.28 21.93
N GLN A 107 -4.94 8.39 22.41
CA GLN A 107 -3.80 7.60 21.96
C GLN A 107 -3.50 6.53 23.01
N ILE A 108 -3.44 5.29 22.57
CA ILE A 108 -3.12 4.14 23.42
C ILE A 108 -1.78 3.58 22.94
N MET A 109 -0.82 3.56 23.87
CA MET A 109 0.47 2.94 23.69
C MET A 109 0.56 1.72 24.58
N THR A 110 0.81 0.56 23.98
CA THR A 110 1.03 -0.69 24.71
C THR A 110 2.42 -1.21 24.37
N ILE A 111 3.13 -1.69 25.38
CA ILE A 111 4.42 -2.36 25.24
C ILE A 111 4.40 -3.69 25.97
N GLY A 112 4.90 -4.72 25.33
CA GLY A 112 5.11 -6.04 25.91
C GLY A 112 6.41 -6.65 25.43
N GLY A 113 7.01 -7.52 26.23
CA GLY A 113 8.19 -8.29 25.81
C GLY A 113 8.97 -8.87 26.98
N ILE A 114 10.16 -9.38 26.66
CA ILE A 114 11.07 -9.98 27.63
C ILE A 114 12.36 -9.16 27.67
N VAL A 115 12.80 -8.80 28.87
CA VAL A 115 14.00 -7.98 29.10
C VAL A 115 14.99 -8.76 29.93
N ARG A 116 16.23 -8.81 29.48
CA ARG A 116 17.31 -9.38 30.28
C ARG A 116 17.72 -8.40 31.36
N ARG A 117 18.04 -8.91 32.54
CA ARG A 117 18.41 -8.08 33.70
C ARG A 117 19.67 -7.22 33.46
N VAL A 118 20.56 -7.67 32.57
CA VAL A 118 21.78 -6.94 32.17
C VAL A 118 21.51 -5.71 31.31
N ASP A 119 20.39 -5.69 30.57
CA ASP A 119 20.02 -4.58 29.68
C ASP A 119 19.32 -3.43 30.46
N VAL A 120 19.03 -3.63 31.75
CA VAL A 120 18.43 -2.63 32.63
C VAL A 120 19.51 -1.72 33.21
N ASN A 121 19.48 -0.44 32.84
CA ASN A 121 20.41 0.55 33.38
C ASN A 121 20.14 0.82 34.89
N THR A 122 21.11 1.40 35.59
CA THR A 122 21.03 1.86 37.00
C THR A 122 19.84 2.78 37.29
N LYS A 123 19.30 3.46 36.28
CA LYS A 123 18.08 4.28 36.37
C LYS A 123 16.79 3.50 36.09
N ASN A 124 16.83 2.15 36.08
CA ASN A 124 15.72 1.28 35.67
C ASN A 124 15.18 1.61 34.28
N THR A 125 16.08 1.92 33.33
CA THR A 125 15.72 2.28 31.96
C THR A 125 16.22 1.24 30.98
N VAL A 126 15.38 0.91 29.98
CA VAL A 126 15.66 -0.06 28.92
C VAL A 126 15.33 0.56 27.56
N GLN A 127 16.14 0.30 26.54
CA GLN A 127 15.84 0.72 25.17
C GLN A 127 14.91 -0.30 24.49
N SER A 128 14.00 0.15 23.63
CA SER A 128 13.11 -0.75 22.87
C SER A 128 13.86 -1.82 22.07
N SER A 129 15.04 -1.48 21.55
CA SER A 129 15.93 -2.38 20.81
C SER A 129 16.52 -3.53 21.64
N ALA A 130 16.56 -3.40 22.97
CA ALA A 130 17.10 -4.41 23.88
C ALA A 130 16.02 -5.35 24.43
N ILE A 131 14.76 -5.19 23.99
CA ILE A 131 13.63 -6.01 24.42
C ILE A 131 13.47 -7.17 23.42
N ALA A 132 13.46 -8.41 23.91
CA ALA A 132 13.15 -9.58 23.11
C ALA A 132 11.64 -9.72 22.93
N ASP A 133 11.21 -10.11 21.72
CA ASP A 133 9.79 -10.18 21.32
C ASP A 133 9.00 -8.90 21.69
N ALA A 134 9.61 -7.75 21.38
CA ALA A 134 9.02 -6.45 21.68
C ALA A 134 7.75 -6.23 20.85
N LYS A 135 6.61 -6.19 21.52
CA LYS A 135 5.32 -5.81 20.94
C LYS A 135 5.03 -4.38 21.33
N ILE A 136 5.18 -3.47 20.37
CA ILE A 136 4.93 -2.05 20.56
C ILE A 136 3.74 -1.70 19.69
N GLU A 137 2.62 -1.44 20.33
CA GLU A 137 1.39 -1.02 19.66
C GLU A 137 1.17 0.46 19.93
N TYR A 138 1.11 1.22 18.85
CA TYR A 138 0.71 2.61 18.86
C TYR A 138 -0.63 2.70 18.12
N SER A 139 -1.71 2.89 18.87
CA SER A 139 -3.05 3.04 18.31
C SER A 139 -3.58 4.45 18.61
N GLY A 140 -3.87 5.19 17.54
CA GLY A 140 -4.55 6.49 17.57
C GLY A 140 -5.60 6.52 16.46
N LEU A 141 -6.77 7.07 16.76
CA LEU A 141 -7.87 7.23 15.79
C LEU A 141 -7.59 8.44 14.89
N GLY A 142 -6.60 8.32 14.01
CA GLY A 142 -6.21 9.37 13.05
C GLY A 142 -6.99 9.25 11.74
N VAL A 143 -7.65 10.33 11.32
CA VAL A 143 -8.51 10.44 10.11
C VAL A 143 -7.70 10.51 8.78
N VAL A 144 -6.41 10.14 8.78
CA VAL A 144 -5.46 10.51 7.71
C VAL A 144 -4.94 9.30 6.93
N ASP A 145 -5.81 8.34 6.59
CA ASP A 145 -5.43 7.23 5.69
C ASP A 145 -6.32 7.08 4.45
N ASP A 146 -7.28 8.00 4.24
CA ASP A 146 -8.35 7.77 3.25
C ASP A 146 -8.09 8.33 1.84
N VAL A 147 -6.85 8.74 1.49
CA VAL A 147 -6.58 9.43 0.22
C VAL A 147 -5.72 8.62 -0.77
N GLN A 148 -5.20 7.45 -0.41
CA GLN A 148 -4.33 6.65 -1.30
C GLN A 148 -5.03 5.55 -2.10
N ARG A 149 -6.36 5.62 -2.27
CA ARG A 149 -7.04 4.75 -3.24
C ARG A 149 -7.20 5.50 -4.56
N PRO A 150 -6.74 4.95 -5.71
CA PRO A 150 -7.07 5.54 -7.00
C PRO A 150 -8.59 5.69 -7.08
N GLY A 151 -9.02 6.91 -7.36
CA GLY A 151 -10.43 7.28 -7.34
C GLY A 151 -11.25 6.31 -8.19
N TRP A 152 -12.47 6.02 -7.73
CA TRP A 152 -13.42 5.14 -8.42
C TRP A 152 -13.57 5.46 -9.91
N LEU A 153 -13.35 6.72 -10.31
CA LEU A 153 -13.41 7.21 -11.69
C LEU A 153 -12.41 6.52 -12.63
N VAL A 154 -11.18 6.24 -12.17
CA VAL A 154 -10.16 5.53 -12.98
C VAL A 154 -10.59 4.09 -13.23
N ARG A 155 -11.23 3.44 -12.25
CA ARG A 155 -11.75 2.06 -12.39
C ARG A 155 -12.98 1.98 -13.28
N VAL A 156 -13.83 3.02 -13.30
CA VAL A 156 -15.04 3.05 -14.13
C VAL A 156 -14.72 3.33 -15.60
N LEU A 157 -13.73 4.19 -15.88
CA LEU A 157 -13.31 4.46 -17.25
C LEU A 157 -12.71 3.20 -17.92
N ASP A 158 -11.94 2.43 -17.14
CA ASP A 158 -11.33 1.15 -17.57
C ASP A 158 -12.38 0.06 -17.84
N TRP A 159 -13.52 0.10 -17.13
CA TRP A 159 -14.63 -0.85 -17.31
C TRP A 159 -15.48 -0.56 -18.55
N ILE A 160 -15.61 0.72 -18.93
CA ILE A 160 -16.50 1.14 -20.03
C ILE A 160 -15.85 1.00 -21.41
N TYR A 161 -14.52 1.04 -21.53
CA TYR A 161 -13.79 0.79 -22.78
C TYR A 161 -12.66 -0.23 -22.62
N PRO A 162 -12.98 -1.53 -22.47
CA PRO A 162 -11.97 -2.56 -22.30
C PRO A 162 -11.50 -3.17 -23.63
N PHE A 163 -11.39 -2.43 -24.73
CA PHE A 163 -10.83 -2.95 -26.00
C PHE A 163 -10.22 -1.84 -26.87
#